data_AF-A0A817TRE7-F1
#
_entry.id   AF-A0A817TRE7-F1
#
_cell.length_a   1.000
_cell.length_b   1.000
_cell.length_c   1.000
_cell.angle_alpha   90.00
_cell.angle_beta   90.00
_cell.angle_gamma   90.00
#
_symmetry.space_group_name_H-M   'P 1'
#
loop_
_entity.id
_entity.type
_entity.pdbx_description
1 polymer ?
#
loop_
_entity_poly.entity_id
_entity_poly.type
_entity_poly.pdbx_seq_one_letter_code
_entity_poly.pdbx_strand_id
1 'polypeptide(L)'
;MHMARECQQQQQQGKGIFCLWYSLWPMIFACTGESLATFINNSKQLVKSFDYTFLEPWLKTGLLTSNNAKWRTRRRLITPSFHDTQLLHNFMLIFNEQSSVFARRIEECIRTGEEAKAYDLYPYISTCTLDIIAEAAMGEHVEAQSSGGKNEFVEATGRYNKIMR
;
A
#
# COMPACT_ATOMS: atom_id res chain seq x y z
N MET A 1 -14.19 -11.58 5.54
CA MET A 1 -15.53 -11.01 5.24
C MET A 1 -16.43 -10.81 6.47
N HIS A 2 -16.31 -11.62 7.55
CA HIS A 2 -17.14 -11.47 8.76
C HIS A 2 -16.89 -10.17 9.54
N MET A 3 -15.62 -9.88 9.86
CA MET A 3 -15.19 -8.69 10.63
C MET A 3 -15.67 -7.36 10.04
N ALA A 4 -15.65 -7.21 8.71
CA ALA A 4 -16.06 -5.97 8.04
C ALA A 4 -17.57 -5.70 8.21
N ARG A 5 -18.40 -6.76 8.16
CA ARG A 5 -19.84 -6.65 8.38
C ARG A 5 -20.15 -6.31 9.83
N GLU A 6 -19.44 -6.92 10.77
CA GLU A 6 -19.57 -6.60 12.19
C GLU A 6 -19.16 -5.16 12.48
N CYS A 7 -18.02 -4.70 11.93
CA CYS A 7 -17.58 -3.31 12.05
C CYS A 7 -18.65 -2.33 11.54
N GLN A 8 -19.21 -2.57 10.35
CA GLN A 8 -20.30 -1.74 9.79
C GLN A 8 -21.56 -1.76 10.67
N GLN A 9 -21.94 -2.92 11.19
CA GLN A 9 -23.09 -3.05 12.08
C GLN A 9 -22.88 -2.34 13.42
N GLN A 10 -21.68 -2.42 14.01
CA GLN A 10 -21.36 -1.73 15.26
C GLN A 10 -21.28 -0.21 15.06
N GLN A 11 -20.80 0.25 13.89
CA GLN A 11 -20.81 1.65 13.51
C GLN A 11 -22.24 2.19 13.39
N GLN A 12 -23.17 1.42 12.82
CA GLN A 12 -24.59 1.77 12.77
C GLN A 12 -25.26 1.80 14.16
N GLN A 13 -24.75 1.03 15.12
CA GLN A 13 -25.22 1.02 16.51
C GLN A 13 -24.61 2.14 17.36
N GLY A 14 -23.76 3.01 16.80
CA GLY A 14 -23.11 4.11 17.53
C GLY A 14 -22.04 3.66 18.53
N LYS A 15 -21.57 2.42 18.45
CA LYS A 15 -20.49 1.91 19.31
C LYS A 15 -19.13 2.27 18.74
N GLY A 16 -18.33 3.02 19.50
CA GLY A 16 -17.02 3.51 19.08
C GLY A 16 -15.93 2.45 18.95
N ILE A 17 -15.98 1.45 19.83
CA ILE A 17 -14.98 0.37 19.95
C ILE A 17 -15.70 -0.95 20.15
N PHE A 18 -15.19 -2.02 19.53
CA PHE A 18 -15.64 -3.39 19.81
C PHE A 18 -14.47 -4.35 19.91
N CYS A 19 -14.68 -5.46 20.60
CA CYS A 19 -13.69 -6.51 20.82
C CYS A 19 -14.15 -7.79 20.13
N LEU A 20 -13.32 -8.35 19.27
CA LEU A 20 -13.48 -9.69 18.73
C LEU A 20 -12.53 -10.63 19.44
N TRP A 21 -13.06 -11.74 19.93
CA TRP A 21 -12.26 -12.77 20.58
C TRP A 21 -11.91 -13.85 19.57
N TYR A 22 -10.63 -14.01 19.30
CA TYR A 22 -10.12 -15.18 18.61
C TYR A 22 -9.55 -16.15 19.65
N SER A 23 -10.39 -17.09 20.10
CA SER A 23 -10.08 -17.97 21.22
C SER A 23 -9.67 -17.15 22.46
N LEU A 24 -8.40 -17.19 22.86
CA LEU A 24 -7.88 -16.47 24.03
C LEU A 24 -7.34 -15.06 23.72
N TRP A 25 -7.36 -14.65 22.45
CA TRP A 25 -6.75 -13.40 22.00
C TRP A 25 -7.83 -12.35 21.72
N PRO A 26 -7.96 -11.30 22.56
CA PRO A 26 -8.85 -10.19 22.28
C PRO A 26 -8.23 -9.26 21.24
N MET A 27 -8.96 -9.02 20.15
CA MET A 27 -8.64 -8.00 19.16
C MET A 27 -9.61 -6.83 19.30
N ILE A 28 -9.06 -5.65 19.59
CA ILE A 28 -9.84 -4.43 19.78
C ILE A 28 -9.82 -3.64 18.48
N PHE A 29 -11.00 -3.24 18.03
CA PHE A 29 -11.19 -2.46 16.80
C PHE A 29 -11.91 -1.15 17.13
N ALA A 30 -11.38 -0.04 16.63
CA ALA A 30 -12.07 1.25 16.63
C ALA A 30 -12.90 1.39 15.35
N CYS A 31 -14.23 1.52 15.49
CA CYS A 31 -15.17 1.61 14.37
C CYS A 31 -15.53 3.05 13.99
N THR A 32 -15.32 4.00 14.89
CA THR A 32 -15.67 5.41 14.66
C THR A 32 -14.42 6.26 14.54
N GLY A 33 -14.53 7.35 13.77
CA GLY A 33 -13.45 8.31 13.58
C GLY A 33 -12.94 8.89 14.91
N GLU A 34 -13.83 9.16 15.86
CA GLU A 34 -13.50 9.67 17.20
C GLU A 34 -12.65 8.68 18.02
N SER A 35 -13.08 7.40 18.03
CA SER A 35 -12.34 6.34 18.74
C SER A 35 -10.98 6.13 18.10
N LEU A 36 -10.93 6.07 16.76
CA LEU A 36 -9.69 5.92 16.01
C LEU A 36 -8.74 7.11 16.21
N ALA A 37 -9.26 8.34 16.22
CA ALA A 37 -8.50 9.56 16.45
C ALA A 37 -7.81 9.55 17.81
N THR A 38 -8.45 8.99 18.85
CA THR A 38 -7.85 8.87 20.19
C THR A 38 -6.57 8.03 20.16
N PHE A 39 -6.53 6.96 19.35
CA PHE A 39 -5.34 6.12 19.18
C PHE A 39 -4.30 6.75 18.23
N ILE A 40 -4.72 7.27 17.08
CA ILE A 40 -3.82 7.83 16.06
C ILE A 40 -3.15 9.13 16.54
N ASN A 41 -3.88 10.00 17.22
CA ASN A 41 -3.35 11.29 17.71
C ASN A 41 -2.45 11.12 18.94
N ASN A 42 -2.45 9.95 19.57
CA ASN A 42 -1.56 9.67 20.68
C ASN A 42 -0.13 9.41 20.18
N SER A 43 0.59 10.51 19.96
CA SER A 43 1.97 10.49 19.49
C SER A 43 2.96 9.86 20.48
N LYS A 44 2.56 9.57 21.73
CA LYS A 44 3.42 8.99 22.77
C LYS A 44 3.56 7.47 22.64
N GLN A 45 2.55 6.78 22.12
CA GLN A 45 2.55 5.32 21.93
C GLN A 45 2.34 4.98 20.45
N LEU A 46 3.41 5.08 19.67
CA LEU A 46 3.42 4.72 18.25
C LEU A 46 3.84 3.25 18.12
N VAL A 47 3.03 2.37 18.70
CA VAL A 47 3.19 0.91 18.59
C VAL A 47 2.31 0.43 17.45
N LYS A 48 2.91 -0.27 16.49
CA LYS A 48 2.20 -0.91 15.39
C LYS A 48 1.40 -2.09 15.88
N SER A 49 0.22 -2.25 15.30
CA SER A 49 -0.67 -3.37 15.55
C SER A 49 -0.09 -4.67 14.98
N PHE A 50 -0.61 -5.81 15.45
CA PHE A 50 -0.11 -7.15 15.15
C PHE A 50 -0.08 -7.47 13.65
N ASP A 51 -0.96 -6.88 12.85
CA ASP A 51 -0.98 -7.01 11.39
C ASP A 51 0.33 -6.56 10.73
N TYR A 52 1.08 -5.64 11.33
CA TYR A 52 2.38 -5.23 10.81
C TYR A 52 3.46 -6.33 10.94
N THR A 53 3.28 -7.30 11.83
CA THR A 53 4.19 -8.44 12.00
C THR A 53 4.27 -9.29 10.72
N PHE A 54 3.20 -9.35 9.93
CA PHE A 54 3.24 -10.04 8.63
C PHE A 54 4.21 -9.38 7.66
N LEU A 55 4.42 -8.05 7.75
CA LEU A 55 5.31 -7.25 6.91
C LEU A 55 6.78 -7.26 7.38
N GLU A 56 7.05 -7.67 8.62
CA GLU A 56 8.40 -7.67 9.19
C GLU A 56 9.39 -8.61 8.46
N PRO A 57 9.04 -9.82 7.99
CA PRO A 57 9.96 -10.64 7.22
C PRO A 57 10.52 -9.94 5.98
N TRP A 58 9.67 -9.15 5.31
CA TRP A 58 9.99 -8.43 4.09
C TRP A 58 10.63 -7.06 4.35
N LEU A 59 9.96 -6.19 5.11
CA LEU A 59 10.39 -4.80 5.34
C LEU A 59 11.30 -4.64 6.56
N LYS A 60 11.57 -5.74 7.28
CA LYS A 60 12.30 -5.77 8.56
C LYS A 60 11.72 -4.72 9.50
N THR A 61 12.58 -4.00 10.20
CA THR A 61 12.20 -2.89 11.08
C THR A 61 12.25 -1.57 10.31
N GLY A 62 11.64 -1.52 9.12
CA GLY A 62 11.49 -0.40 8.18
C GLY A 62 10.69 0.80 8.72
N LEU A 63 10.42 1.82 7.90
CA LEU A 63 9.57 2.96 8.33
C LEU A 63 8.16 2.50 8.70
N LEU A 64 7.60 1.53 7.98
CA LEU A 64 6.22 1.07 8.18
C LEU A 64 6.06 0.22 9.45
N THR A 65 7.06 -0.59 9.78
CA THR A 65 7.03 -1.60 10.86
C THR A 65 7.78 -1.18 12.12
N SER A 66 8.60 -0.12 12.06
CA SER A 66 9.30 0.38 13.25
C SER A 66 8.37 1.13 14.22
N ASN A 67 8.70 1.05 15.50
CA ASN A 67 7.98 1.69 16.60
C ASN A 67 8.75 2.89 17.18
N ASN A 68 8.01 3.81 17.81
CA ASN A 68 8.53 4.86 18.70
C ASN A 68 9.73 5.65 18.15
N ALA A 69 10.87 5.64 18.84
CA ALA A 69 12.05 6.44 18.52
C ALA A 69 12.61 6.11 17.12
N LYS A 70 12.67 4.82 16.76
CA LYS A 70 13.20 4.38 15.47
C LYS A 70 12.34 4.88 14.31
N TRP A 71 11.02 4.86 14.47
CA TRP A 71 10.08 5.45 13.52
C TRP A 71 10.27 6.96 13.40
N ARG A 72 10.34 7.68 14.53
CA ARG A 72 10.49 9.15 14.55
C ARG A 72 11.75 9.60 13.81
N THR A 73 12.89 8.97 14.09
CA THR A 73 14.16 9.28 13.43
C THR A 73 14.06 9.08 11.92
N ARG A 74 13.52 7.95 11.46
CA ARG A 74 13.41 7.64 10.03
C ARG A 74 12.41 8.54 9.32
N ARG A 75 11.26 8.82 9.94
CA ARG A 75 10.28 9.76 9.38
C ARG A 75 10.87 11.15 9.25
N ARG A 76 11.61 11.63 10.25
CA ARG A 76 12.28 12.93 10.20
C ARG A 76 13.26 13.03 9.02
N LEU A 77 13.97 11.94 8.72
CA LEU A 77 14.91 11.90 7.59
C LEU A 77 14.21 11.88 6.22
N ILE A 78 13.07 11.20 6.11
CA ILE A 78 12.38 10.97 4.83
C ILE A 78 11.40 12.09 4.47
N THR A 79 10.70 12.68 5.45
CA THR A 79 9.67 13.71 5.21
C THR A 79 10.13 14.88 4.32
N PRO A 80 11.36 15.42 4.42
CA PRO A 80 11.81 16.52 3.55
C PRO A 80 11.68 16.21 2.06
N SER A 81 11.93 14.96 1.65
CA SER A 81 11.81 14.50 0.26
C SER A 81 10.37 14.50 -0.28
N PHE A 82 9.37 14.66 0.58
CA PHE A 82 7.96 14.73 0.19
C PHE A 82 7.32 16.09 0.48
N HIS A 83 8.06 17.03 1.08
CA HIS A 83 7.57 18.38 1.38
C HIS A 83 8.02 19.40 0.34
N ASP A 84 9.16 19.15 -0.32
CA ASP A 84 9.70 20.04 -1.33
C ASP A 84 8.86 20.01 -2.61
N THR A 85 8.27 21.15 -2.96
CA THR A 85 7.44 21.31 -4.16
C THR A 85 8.24 21.14 -5.45
N GLN A 86 9.54 21.43 -5.45
CA GLN A 86 10.39 21.23 -6.64
C GLN A 86 10.61 19.75 -6.92
N LEU A 87 10.81 18.94 -5.87
CA LEU A 87 10.95 17.49 -6.00
C LEU A 87 9.62 16.84 -6.43
N LEU A 88 8.49 17.30 -5.88
CA LEU A 88 7.16 16.84 -6.31
C LEU A 88 6.88 17.16 -7.79
N HIS A 89 7.35 18.30 -8.29
CA HIS A 89 7.23 18.63 -9.72
C HIS A 89 8.01 17.65 -10.60
N ASN A 90 9.20 17.20 -10.16
CA ASN A 90 9.94 16.17 -10.88
C ASN A 90 9.20 14.82 -10.89
N PHE A 91 8.53 14.46 -9.79
CA PHE A 91 7.70 13.24 -9.77
C PHE A 91 6.53 13.30 -10.75
N MET A 92 5.96 14.49 -11.00
CA MET A 92 4.90 14.65 -12.00
C MET A 92 5.37 14.32 -13.42
N LEU A 93 6.64 14.63 -13.76
CA LEU A 93 7.21 14.27 -15.05
C LEU A 93 7.27 12.74 -15.20
N ILE A 94 7.78 12.06 -14.17
CA ILE A 94 7.85 10.59 -14.10
C ILE A 94 6.44 9.99 -14.20
N PHE A 95 5.47 10.54 -13.47
CA PHE A 95 4.10 10.05 -13.50
C PHE A 95 3.49 10.17 -14.90
N ASN A 96 3.71 11.29 -15.58
CA ASN A 96 3.20 11.51 -16.94
C ASN A 96 3.85 10.55 -17.94
N GLU A 97 5.16 10.33 -17.83
CA GLU A 97 5.89 9.40 -18.69
C GLU A 97 5.38 7.96 -18.52
N GLN A 98 5.37 7.46 -17.29
CA GLN A 98 4.94 6.09 -17.00
C GLN A 98 3.45 5.88 -17.27
N SER A 99 2.60 6.91 -17.05
CA SER A 99 1.18 6.86 -17.42
C SER A 99 0.96 6.84 -18.92
N SER A 100 1.84 7.49 -19.70
CA SER A 100 1.79 7.42 -21.16
C SER A 100 2.14 6.02 -21.68
N VAL A 101 3.12 5.36 -21.05
CA VAL A 101 3.44 3.95 -21.35
C VAL A 101 2.24 3.05 -21.01
N PHE A 102 1.65 3.22 -19.83
CA PHE A 102 0.46 2.49 -19.41
C PHE A 102 -0.71 2.64 -20.41
N ALA A 103 -0.99 3.87 -20.84
CA ALA A 103 -2.06 4.15 -21.81
C ALA A 103 -1.82 3.43 -23.15
N ARG A 104 -0.58 3.49 -23.69
CA ARG A 104 -0.22 2.76 -24.92
C ARG A 104 -0.41 1.25 -24.77
N ARG A 105 -0.03 0.67 -23.61
CA ARG A 105 -0.20 -0.77 -23.37
C ARG A 105 -1.67 -1.18 -23.34
N ILE A 106 -2.54 -0.36 -22.75
CA ILE A 106 -3.98 -0.59 -22.78
C ILE A 106 -4.52 -0.47 -24.21
N GLU A 107 -4.13 0.56 -24.95
CA GLU A 107 -4.55 0.76 -26.34
C GLU A 107 -4.14 -0.42 -27.24
N GLU A 108 -2.90 -0.91 -27.09
CA GLU A 108 -2.40 -2.10 -27.76
C GLU A 108 -3.25 -3.33 -27.45
N CYS A 109 -3.56 -3.59 -26.17
CA CYS A 109 -4.38 -4.72 -25.76
C CYS A 109 -5.80 -4.67 -26.36
N ILE A 110 -6.41 -3.48 -26.39
CA ILE A 110 -7.73 -3.26 -27.01
C ILE A 110 -7.65 -3.54 -28.52
N ARG A 111 -6.60 -3.04 -29.19
CA ARG A 111 -6.41 -3.20 -30.64
C ARG A 111 -6.13 -4.64 -31.06
N THR A 112 -5.43 -5.43 -30.23
CA THR A 112 -5.13 -6.83 -30.54
C THR A 112 -6.31 -7.79 -30.38
N GLY A 113 -7.46 -7.30 -29.91
CA GLY A 113 -8.73 -8.02 -30.03
C GLY A 113 -8.83 -9.28 -29.16
N GLU A 114 -8.33 -9.27 -27.93
CA GLU A 114 -8.74 -10.29 -26.94
C GLU A 114 -10.19 -10.00 -26.51
N GLU A 115 -11.15 -10.37 -27.36
CA GLU A 115 -12.57 -10.08 -27.22
C GLU A 115 -13.16 -10.55 -25.87
N ALA A 116 -13.98 -9.66 -25.29
CA ALA A 116 -15.15 -9.99 -24.46
C ALA A 116 -14.91 -10.73 -23.13
N LYS A 117 -13.91 -10.35 -22.34
CA LYS A 117 -13.95 -10.54 -20.88
C LYS A 117 -13.67 -9.23 -20.15
N ALA A 118 -14.22 -9.11 -18.94
CA ALA A 118 -13.84 -8.05 -18.03
C ALA A 118 -12.30 -8.02 -17.92
N TYR A 119 -11.69 -6.94 -18.42
CA TYR A 119 -10.24 -6.79 -18.37
C TYR A 119 -9.82 -6.58 -16.92
N ASP A 120 -8.98 -7.47 -16.42
CA ASP A 120 -8.33 -7.26 -15.13
C ASP A 120 -7.22 -6.21 -15.30
N LEU A 121 -7.51 -4.99 -14.86
CA LEU A 121 -6.54 -3.88 -14.89
C LEU A 121 -5.51 -3.96 -13.75
N TYR A 122 -5.72 -4.83 -12.76
CA TYR A 122 -4.85 -4.90 -11.59
C TYR A 122 -3.37 -5.16 -11.94
N PRO A 123 -3.03 -6.12 -12.84
CA PRO A 123 -1.65 -6.35 -13.23
C PRO A 123 -1.00 -5.12 -13.89
N TYR A 124 -1.72 -4.43 -14.78
CA TYR A 124 -1.23 -3.26 -15.49
C TYR A 124 -0.99 -2.08 -14.54
N ILE A 125 -1.93 -1.82 -13.63
CA ILE A 125 -1.79 -0.78 -12.61
C ILE A 125 -0.64 -1.12 -11.66
N SER A 126 -0.51 -2.39 -11.27
CA SER A 126 0.57 -2.83 -10.38
C SER A 126 1.95 -2.65 -11.01
N THR A 127 2.13 -2.92 -12.31
CA THR A 127 3.42 -2.70 -12.99
C THR A 127 3.70 -1.22 -13.23
N CYS A 128 2.68 -0.43 -13.57
CA CYS A 128 2.84 1.02 -13.74
C CYS A 128 3.21 1.72 -12.43
N THR A 129 2.51 1.40 -11.34
CA THR A 129 2.83 1.94 -10.01
C THR A 129 4.22 1.53 -9.53
N LEU A 130 4.69 0.33 -9.89
CA LEU A 130 6.06 -0.11 -9.60
C LEU A 130 7.11 0.72 -10.35
N ASP A 131 6.93 0.92 -11.66
CA ASP A 131 7.87 1.74 -12.44
C ASP A 131 7.90 3.19 -11.93
N ILE A 132 6.72 3.75 -11.63
CA ILE A 132 6.60 5.08 -11.04
C ILE A 132 7.39 5.20 -9.73
N ILE A 133 7.19 4.28 -8.77
CA ILE A 133 7.86 4.41 -7.47
C ILE A 133 9.36 4.08 -7.56
N ALA A 134 9.76 3.15 -8.44
CA ALA A 134 11.15 2.83 -8.65
C ALA A 134 11.93 4.00 -9.24
N GLU A 135 11.34 4.67 -10.23
CA GLU A 135 11.97 5.83 -10.85
C GLU A 135 11.94 7.04 -9.91
N ALA A 136 10.79 7.33 -9.28
CA ALA A 136 10.66 8.50 -8.39
C ALA A 136 11.48 8.38 -7.09
N ALA A 137 11.52 7.20 -6.47
CA ALA A 137 12.18 7.03 -5.17
C ALA A 137 13.62 6.50 -5.28
N MET A 138 13.93 5.71 -6.31
CA MET A 138 15.25 5.08 -6.47
C MET A 138 16.04 5.62 -7.66
N GLY A 139 15.41 6.34 -8.59
CA GLY A 139 16.06 6.82 -9.81
C GLY A 139 16.36 5.71 -10.81
N GLU A 140 15.67 4.57 -10.70
CA GLU A 140 15.94 3.36 -11.49
C GLU A 140 14.77 3.02 -12.41
N HIS A 141 15.06 2.71 -13.67
CA HIS A 141 14.07 2.24 -14.64
C HIS A 141 13.96 0.72 -14.58
N VAL A 142 12.91 0.22 -13.91
CA VAL A 142 12.66 -1.22 -13.72
C VAL A 142 12.00 -1.87 -14.95
N GLU A 143 11.35 -1.05 -15.79
CA GLU A 143 10.65 -1.46 -17.02
C GLU A 143 9.67 -2.64 -16.78
N ALA A 144 9.02 -2.65 -15.62
CA ALA A 144 8.04 -3.65 -15.21
C ALA A 144 6.84 -3.70 -16.18
N GLN A 145 6.46 -2.55 -16.75
CA GLN A 145 5.38 -2.48 -17.74
C GLN A 145 5.73 -3.17 -19.06
N SER A 146 7.00 -3.15 -19.48
CA SER A 146 7.46 -3.69 -20.77
C SER A 146 7.79 -5.19 -20.71
N SER A 147 8.20 -5.68 -19.55
CA SER A 147 8.67 -7.05 -19.31
C SER A 147 7.59 -8.15 -19.36
N GLY A 148 6.32 -7.79 -19.66
CA GLY A 148 5.25 -8.78 -19.88
C GLY A 148 4.99 -9.69 -18.68
N GLY A 149 5.23 -9.19 -17.46
CA GLY A 149 5.09 -9.94 -16.22
C GLY A 149 6.29 -10.79 -15.80
N LYS A 150 7.39 -10.80 -16.56
CA LYS A 150 8.64 -11.54 -16.23
C LYS A 150 9.63 -10.72 -15.41
N ASN A 151 9.15 -9.80 -14.58
CA ASN A 151 9.99 -9.01 -13.71
C ASN A 151 10.15 -9.73 -12.36
N GLU A 152 11.39 -10.00 -11.94
CA GLU A 152 11.69 -10.75 -10.72
C GLU A 152 11.06 -10.12 -9.46
N PHE A 153 11.03 -8.78 -9.40
CA PHE A 153 10.41 -8.07 -8.28
C PHE A 153 8.89 -8.23 -8.26
N VAL A 154 8.24 -8.14 -9.43
CA VAL A 154 6.79 -8.37 -9.57
C VAL A 154 6.43 -9.81 -9.17
N GLU A 155 7.25 -10.79 -9.57
CA GLU A 155 7.03 -12.17 -9.18
C GLU A 155 7.23 -12.40 -7.67
N ALA A 156 8.29 -11.85 -7.09
CA ALA A 156 8.58 -11.99 -5.67
C ALA A 156 7.46 -11.38 -4.79
N THR A 157 6.99 -10.18 -5.15
CA THR A 157 5.87 -9.52 -4.47
C THR A 157 4.56 -10.28 -4.67
N GLY A 158 4.31 -10.84 -5.86
CA GLY A 158 3.17 -11.71 -6.12
C GLY A 158 3.17 -12.99 -5.29
N ARG A 159 4.33 -13.64 -5.12
CA ARG A 159 4.48 -14.82 -4.23
C ARG A 159 4.19 -14.47 -2.79
N TYR A 160 4.67 -13.32 -2.31
CA TYR A 160 4.44 -12.86 -0.96
C TYR A 160 2.95 -12.52 -0.69
N ASN A 161 2.27 -11.88 -1.66
CA ASN A 161 0.83 -11.60 -1.56
C ASN A 161 0.00 -12.89 -1.46
N LYS A 162 0.41 -13.97 -2.14
CA LYS A 162 -0.25 -15.29 -2.01
C LYS A 162 -0.10 -15.91 -0.62
N ILE A 163 0.95 -15.59 0.13
CA ILE A 163 1.16 -16.07 1.51
C ILE A 163 0.28 -15.29 2.50
N MET A 164 -0.01 -14.03 2.19
CA MET A 164 -0.83 -13.14 3.01
C MET A 164 -2.35 -13.35 2.85
N ARG A 165 -2.79 -14.05 1.80
CA ARG A 165 -4.21 -14.34 1.51
C ARG A 165 -4.63 -15.67 2.11
#